data_AF-A0A378MSK1-F1
#
_entry.id   AF-A0A378MSK1-F1
#
_cell.length_a   1.000
_cell.length_b   1.000
_cell.length_c   1.000
_cell.angle_alpha   90.00
_cell.angle_beta   90.00
_cell.angle_gamma   90.00
#
_symmetry.space_group_name_H-M   'P 1'
#
loop_
_entity.id
_entity.type
_entity.pdbx_description
1 polymer ?
#
loop_
_entity_poly.entity_id
_entity_poly.type
_entity_poly.pdbx_seq_one_letter_code
_entity_poly.pdbx_strand_id
1 'polypeptide(L)' 'MNQHKEVRFCICGDCSVIVPFSAELHNEDEFCECGGQMCGCDFCNQTYASHLNPVLLTKL' A
#
# COMPACT_ATOMS: atom_id res chain seq x y z
N MET A 1 -8.50 22.16 -10.17
CA MET A 1 -7.41 21.19 -9.97
C MET A 1 -7.97 20.08 -9.09
N ASN A 2 -8.36 18.95 -9.69
CA ASN A 2 -8.90 17.82 -8.94
C ASN A 2 -7.76 17.24 -8.11
N GLN A 3 -7.84 17.40 -6.80
CA GLN A 3 -6.90 16.80 -5.86
C GLN A 3 -7.19 15.30 -5.82
N HIS A 4 -6.60 14.56 -6.75
CA HIS A 4 -6.48 13.11 -6.61
C HIS A 4 -5.59 12.88 -5.39
N LYS A 5 -6.21 12.62 -4.24
CA LYS A 5 -5.52 12.28 -3.00
C LYS A 5 -4.86 10.93 -3.26
N GLU A 6 -3.54 10.91 -3.46
CA GLU A 6 -2.80 9.68 -3.70
C GLU A 6 -2.95 8.77 -2.47
N VAL A 7 -3.73 7.70 -2.64
CA VAL A 7 -3.92 6.71 -1.57
C VAL A 7 -2.72 5.77 -1.61
N ARG A 8 -1.87 5.84 -0.58
CA ARG A 8 -0.71 4.95 -0.40
C ARG A 8 -1.03 3.85 0.61
N PHE A 9 -0.41 2.70 0.40
CA PHE A 9 -0.55 1.50 1.21
C PHE A 9 0.81 0.90 1.56
N CYS A 10 0.84 0.10 2.64
CA CYS A 10 1.92 -0.82 2.95
C CYS A 10 1.43 -2.26 2.72
N ILE A 11 2.28 -3.10 2.12
CA ILE A 11 1.98 -4.48 1.77
C ILE A 11 2.97 -5.39 2.50
N CYS A 12 2.48 -6.46 3.15
CA CYS A 12 3.34 -7.44 3.79
C CYS A 12 3.97 -8.38 2.75
N GLY A 13 5.29 -8.58 2.83
CA GLY A 13 6.00 -9.53 1.96
C GLY A 13 5.63 -11.00 2.20
N ASP A 14 5.21 -11.34 3.43
CA ASP A 14 4.99 -12.74 3.83
C ASP A 14 3.52 -13.17 3.67
N CYS A 15 2.58 -12.39 4.20
CA CYS A 15 1.16 -12.74 4.18
C CYS A 15 0.34 -11.96 3.13
N SER A 16 0.97 -11.04 2.40
CA SER A 16 0.32 -10.19 1.38
C SER A 16 -0.84 -9.33 1.90
N VAL A 17 -0.95 -9.11 3.23
CA VAL A 17 -1.93 -8.16 3.77
C VAL A 17 -1.58 -6.74 3.35
N ILE A 18 -2.62 -5.93 3.14
CA ILE A 18 -2.51 -4.54 2.70
C ILE A 18 -3.18 -3.66 3.73
N VAL A 19 -2.45 -2.66 4.19
CA VAL A 19 -2.91 -1.71 5.20
C VAL A 19 -2.62 -0.27 4.74
N PRO A 20 -3.26 0.75 5.32
CA PRO A 20 -2.92 2.14 5.04
C PRO A 20 -1.42 2.40 5.23
N PHE A 21 -0.83 3.22 4.37
CA PHE A 21 0.58 3.58 4.51
C PHE A 21 0.82 4.29 5.84
N SER A 22 1.85 3.83 6.56
CA SER A 22 2.51 4.56 7.63
C SER A 22 4.02 4.52 7.39
N ALA A 23 4.71 5.57 7.85
CA ALA A 23 6.16 5.62 7.71
C ALA A 23 6.83 4.55 8.59
N GLU A 24 6.23 4.28 9.74
CA GLU A 24 6.65 3.31 10.73
C GLU A 24 6.63 1.89 10.16
N LEU A 25 5.56 1.50 9.47
CA LEU A 25 5.48 0.19 8.78
C LEU A 25 6.48 0.11 7.63
N HIS A 26 6.66 1.19 6.86
CA HIS A 26 7.60 1.19 5.73
C HIS A 26 9.06 1.13 6.16
N ASN A 27 9.41 1.81 7.25
CA ASN A 27 10.77 1.91 7.77
C ASN A 27 11.13 0.78 8.74
N GLU A 28 10.26 -0.23 8.86
CA GLU A 28 10.46 -1.40 9.72
C GLU A 28 10.51 -1.07 11.23
N ASP A 29 9.94 0.07 11.63
CA ASP A 29 9.70 0.42 13.03
C ASP A 29 8.50 -0.38 13.58
N GLU A 30 7.55 -0.73 12.72
CA GLU A 30 6.43 -1.62 12.99
C GLU A 30 6.37 -2.78 11.98
N PHE A 31 5.81 -3.91 12.42
CA PHE A 31 5.68 -5.13 11.62
C PHE A 31 4.22 -5.48 11.39
N CYS A 32 3.97 -6.31 10.38
CA CYS A 32 2.69 -6.96 10.21
C CYS A 32 2.31 -7.76 11.47
N GLU A 33 1.01 -7.94 11.73
CA GLU A 33 0.53 -8.85 12.78
C GLU A 33 1.03 -10.29 12.60
N CYS A 34 1.37 -10.71 11.38
CA CYS A 34 2.00 -12.01 11.13
C CYS A 34 3.50 -12.06 11.48
N GLY A 35 4.09 -10.94 11.90
CA GLY A 35 5.53 -10.78 12.16
C GLY A 35 6.36 -10.38 10.93
N GLY A 36 5.74 -10.20 9.77
CA GLY A 36 6.43 -9.90 8.52
C GLY A 36 6.74 -8.42 8.29
N GLN A 37 7.75 -8.13 7.48
CA GLN A 37 8.11 -6.77 7.07
C GLN A 37 7.06 -6.19 6.12
N MET A 38 6.78 -4.90 6.29
CA MET A 38 5.80 -4.14 5.51
C MET A 38 6.52 -3.21 4.54
N CYS A 39 6.06 -3.15 3.29
CA CYS A 39 6.66 -2.30 2.27
C CYS A 39 5.64 -1.33 1.66
N GLY A 40 5.94 -0.04 1.75
CA GLY A 40 5.13 1.06 1.20
C GLY A 40 5.83 1.84 0.08
N CYS A 41 6.87 1.27 -0.54
CA CYS A 41 7.62 1.95 -1.58
C CYS A 41 6.77 2.21 -2.84
N ASP A 42 7.23 3.13 -3.68
CA ASP A 42 6.50 3.52 -4.89
C ASP A 42 6.28 2.34 -5.84
N PHE A 43 7.26 1.43 -5.94
CA PHE A 43 7.14 0.23 -6.77
C PHE A 43 6.02 -0.71 -6.28
N CYS A 44 5.94 -0.97 -4.97
CA CYS A 44 4.88 -1.80 -4.38
C CYS A 44 3.50 -1.16 -4.57
N ASN A 45 3.40 0.16 -4.40
CA ASN A 45 2.14 0.88 -4.60
C ASN A 45 1.70 0.91 -6.07
N GLN A 46 2.62 1.12 -7.01
CA GLN A 46 2.32 1.08 -8.45
C GLN A 46 1.91 -0.33 -8.89
N THR A 47 2.59 -1.36 -8.39
CA THR A 47 2.26 -2.76 -8.66
C THR A 47 0.84 -3.05 -8.16
N TYR A 48 0.52 -2.69 -6.92
CA TYR A 48 -0.82 -2.88 -6.37
C TYR A 48 -1.90 -2.09 -7.11
N ALA A 49 -1.66 -0.82 -7.42
CA ALA A 49 -2.58 0.01 -8.20
C ALA A 49 -2.86 -0.58 -9.59
N SER A 50 -1.88 -1.28 -10.18
CA SER A 50 -2.04 -1.98 -11.46
C SER A 50 -2.88 -3.27 -11.32
N HIS A 51 -2.91 -3.89 -10.15
CA HIS A 51 -3.75 -5.06 -9.84
C HIS A 51 -5.18 -4.70 -9.43
N LEU A 52 -5.40 -3.49 -8.91
CA LEU A 52 -6.72 -2.90 -8.77
C LEU A 52 -7.24 -2.54 -10.17
N ASN A 53 -7.96 -3.48 -10.81
CA ASN A 53 -8.68 -3.29 -12.08
C ASN A 53 -9.29 -1.86 -12.19
N PRO A 54 -9.24 -1.19 -13.35
CA PRO A 54 -9.52 0.25 -13.51
C PRO A 54 -10.96 0.70 -13.17
N VAL A 55 -11.86 -0.23 -12.82
CA VAL A 55 -13.25 0.06 -12.47
C VAL A 55 -13.38 0.84 -11.16
N LEU A 56 -12.43 0.69 -10.23
CA LEU A 56 -12.47 1.36 -8.92
C LEU A 56 -11.83 2.76 -8.90
N LEU A 57 -11.03 3.12 -9.91
CA LEU A 57 -10.40 4.45 -9.99
C LEU A 57 -11.26 5.48 -10.75
N THR A 58 -12.32 5.07 -11.44
CA THR A 58 -13.26 5.97 -12.14
C THR A 58 -14.50 6.37 -11.32
N LYS A 59 -14.62 5.91 -10.08
CA LYS A 59 -15.72 6.31 -9.18
C LYS A 59 -15.14 6.70 -7.83
N LEU A 60 -14.68 7.94 -7.71
CA LEU A 60 -14.79 8.81 -6.55
C LEU A 60 -14.33 10.23 -6.94
#